data_AF-A0AAD7AP81-F1
#
_entry.id   AF-A0AAD7AP81-F1
#
_cell.length_a   1.000
_cell.length_b   1.000
_cell.length_c   1.000
_cell.angle_alpha   90.00
_cell.angle_beta   90.00
_cell.angle_gamma   90.00
#
_symmetry.space_group_name_H-M   'P 1'
#
loop_
_entity.id
_entity.type
_entity.pdbx_description
1 polymer ?
#
loop_
_entity_poly.entity_id
_entity_poly.type
_entity_poly.pdbx_seq_one_letter_code
_entity_poly.pdbx_strand_id
1 'polypeptide(L)'
;MSNHNTVYTEVEHHSSRPPVLTKGDITPLVARDFENAALNWFVLKNVQEASQVANILGCFRDMRHIAWLRPNAEHARVMKLSFNNFMTEFRGKYLPVNWQAVTWNEILSSCMKDTQTFDEYFTDVVGLGSLLDGTPAALDHTRLRHTLEAGMCADLEIEYRLDTVANAIAHDKMDEWCCEVRRIDERRIHDIAKQHCIAAEIHKVEKQKAASDGDRNPKKPFSFSAKGNTSVAATAAPSTPSAAAPKGCPKLTEGERALLNEHEGCNKCRKFYASHHSKNCTNDFPDAASYRTLTAEDAAARRQEG
;
A
#
# COMPACT_ATOMS: atom_id res chain seq x y z
N MET A 1 15.36 15.65 -23.42
CA MET A 1 14.46 14.50 -23.70
C MET A 1 13.12 14.86 -23.10
N SER A 2 12.13 15.15 -23.95
CA SER A 2 10.83 15.67 -23.53
C SER A 2 10.06 14.59 -22.76
N ASN A 3 9.69 14.89 -21.51
CA ASN A 3 8.72 14.10 -20.75
C ASN A 3 7.36 14.24 -21.46
N HIS A 4 7.07 13.35 -22.41
CA HIS A 4 5.71 13.16 -22.87
C HIS A 4 4.94 12.53 -21.72
N ASN A 5 4.02 13.30 -21.14
CA ASN A 5 3.02 12.78 -20.21
C ASN A 5 2.14 11.80 -21.01
N THR A 6 2.40 10.51 -20.89
CA THR A 6 1.64 9.47 -21.58
C THR A 6 0.20 9.50 -21.08
N VAL A 7 -0.72 9.91 -21.94
CA VAL A 7 -2.16 9.90 -21.63
C VAL A 7 -2.70 8.53 -22.06
N TYR A 8 -3.16 7.76 -21.08
CA TYR A 8 -3.80 6.47 -21.32
C TYR A 8 -5.26 6.65 -21.71
N THR A 9 -5.75 5.74 -22.55
CA THR A 9 -7.18 5.67 -22.89
C THR A 9 -7.97 5.15 -21.69
N GLU A 10 -9.21 5.58 -21.55
CA GLU A 10 -10.19 5.08 -20.58
C GLU A 10 -11.45 4.59 -21.32
N VAL A 11 -12.22 3.71 -20.68
CA VAL A 11 -13.47 3.16 -21.21
C VAL A 11 -14.67 3.77 -20.48
N GLU A 12 -15.43 4.61 -21.16
CA GLU A 12 -16.66 5.19 -20.61
C GLU A 12 -17.84 4.22 -20.77
N HIS A 13 -18.54 3.98 -19.67
CA HIS A 13 -19.66 3.02 -19.59
C HIS A 13 -21.02 3.73 -19.56
N HIS A 14 -21.93 3.31 -20.44
CA HIS A 14 -23.31 3.80 -20.46
C HIS A 14 -24.29 2.66 -20.74
N SER A 15 -25.41 2.61 -20.02
CA SER A 15 -26.46 1.61 -20.25
C SER A 15 -27.27 1.85 -21.53
N SER A 16 -27.20 3.07 -22.09
CA SER A 16 -27.95 3.48 -23.28
C SER A 16 -27.11 3.54 -24.55
N ARG A 17 -25.77 3.52 -24.45
CA ARG A 17 -24.85 3.70 -25.57
C ARG A 17 -23.72 2.66 -25.50
N PRO A 18 -23.16 2.25 -26.64
CA PRO A 18 -22.01 1.35 -26.64
C PRO A 18 -20.80 2.00 -25.94
N PRO A 19 -19.88 1.19 -25.39
CA PRO A 19 -18.75 1.68 -24.60
C PRO A 19 -17.83 2.56 -25.44
N VAL A 20 -17.36 3.68 -24.90
CA VAL A 20 -16.56 4.66 -25.64
C VAL A 20 -15.10 4.56 -25.22
N LEU A 21 -14.20 4.44 -26.21
CA LEU A 21 -12.75 4.55 -25.99
C LEU A 21 -12.33 6.01 -26.16
N THR A 22 -11.83 6.61 -25.07
CA THR A 22 -11.37 7.99 -25.05
C THR A 22 -10.03 8.17 -25.79
N LYS A 23 -9.44 9.37 -25.73
CA LYS A 23 -8.14 9.64 -26.39
C LYS A 23 -7.00 9.12 -25.53
N GLY A 24 -6.05 8.43 -26.14
CA GLY A 24 -4.85 7.97 -25.46
C GLY A 24 -4.23 6.74 -26.09
N ASP A 25 -3.25 6.17 -25.40
CA ASP A 25 -2.65 4.90 -25.78
C ASP A 25 -3.48 3.73 -25.20
N ILE A 26 -3.53 2.62 -25.94
CA ILE A 26 -4.31 1.43 -25.57
C ILE A 26 -3.37 0.43 -24.90
N THR A 27 -3.64 0.12 -23.63
CA THR A 27 -2.92 -0.90 -22.86
C THR A 27 -3.69 -2.23 -22.87
N PRO A 28 -3.08 -3.35 -22.44
CA PRO A 28 -3.78 -4.63 -22.32
C PRO A 28 -5.03 -4.52 -21.43
N LEU A 29 -4.93 -3.78 -20.32
CA LEU A 29 -6.05 -3.52 -19.41
C LEU A 29 -7.18 -2.76 -20.12
N VAL A 30 -6.87 -1.67 -20.82
CA VAL A 30 -7.87 -0.89 -21.58
C VAL A 30 -8.56 -1.76 -22.64
N ALA A 31 -7.80 -2.61 -23.34
CA ALA A 31 -8.35 -3.52 -24.33
C ALA A 31 -9.30 -4.55 -23.70
N ARG A 32 -8.96 -5.10 -22.53
CA ARG A 32 -9.82 -6.00 -21.75
C ARG A 32 -11.07 -5.29 -21.25
N ASP A 33 -10.94 -4.09 -20.70
CA ASP A 33 -12.06 -3.29 -20.21
C ASP A 33 -13.03 -2.96 -21.34
N PHE A 34 -12.53 -2.56 -22.50
CA PHE A 34 -13.35 -2.31 -23.68
C PHE A 34 -14.08 -3.57 -24.15
N GLU A 35 -13.39 -4.71 -24.17
CA GLU A 35 -13.99 -5.99 -24.53
C GLU A 35 -15.14 -6.37 -23.60
N ASN A 36 -14.89 -6.31 -22.29
CA ASN A 36 -15.88 -6.62 -21.26
C ASN A 36 -17.08 -5.66 -21.35
N ALA A 37 -16.83 -4.36 -21.52
CA ALA A 37 -17.87 -3.36 -21.66
C ALA A 37 -18.72 -3.59 -22.92
N ALA A 38 -18.10 -3.98 -24.03
CA ALA A 38 -18.80 -4.26 -25.29
C ALA A 38 -19.66 -5.52 -25.16
N LEU A 39 -19.13 -6.60 -24.60
CA LEU A 39 -19.88 -7.84 -24.34
C LEU A 39 -21.10 -7.58 -23.45
N ASN A 40 -20.92 -6.87 -22.34
CA ASN A 40 -22.00 -6.51 -21.44
C ASN A 40 -23.08 -5.68 -22.15
N TRP A 41 -22.67 -4.73 -22.99
CA TRP A 41 -23.60 -3.92 -23.77
C TRP A 41 -24.35 -4.75 -24.83
N PHE A 42 -23.67 -5.67 -25.53
CA PHE A 42 -24.30 -6.57 -26.50
C PHE A 42 -25.39 -7.43 -25.86
N VAL A 43 -25.12 -7.98 -24.67
CA VAL A 43 -26.10 -8.73 -23.89
C VAL A 43 -27.27 -7.83 -23.49
N LEU A 44 -26.99 -6.67 -22.91
CA LEU A 44 -28.02 -5.73 -22.45
C LEU A 44 -28.95 -5.25 -23.58
N LYS A 45 -28.41 -5.08 -24.80
CA LYS A 45 -29.14 -4.59 -25.97
C LYS A 45 -29.61 -5.69 -26.91
N ASN A 46 -29.36 -6.96 -26.59
CA ASN A 46 -29.66 -8.12 -27.45
C ASN A 46 -29.11 -7.94 -28.88
N VAL A 47 -27.86 -7.49 -29.00
CA VAL A 47 -27.22 -7.23 -30.30
C VAL A 47 -26.86 -8.54 -30.96
N GLN A 48 -27.36 -8.74 -32.18
CA GLN A 48 -27.04 -9.93 -32.99
C GLN A 48 -25.53 -9.98 -33.29
N GLU A 49 -24.94 -11.18 -33.24
CA GLU A 49 -23.51 -11.40 -33.46
C GLU A 49 -22.99 -10.76 -34.75
N ALA A 50 -23.72 -10.90 -35.85
CA ALA A 50 -23.37 -10.32 -37.16
C ALA A 50 -23.33 -8.77 -37.17
N SER A 51 -23.92 -8.13 -36.17
CA SER A 51 -23.98 -6.67 -36.06
C SER A 51 -23.09 -6.11 -34.94
N GLN A 52 -22.48 -6.96 -34.11
CA GLN A 52 -21.72 -6.53 -32.92
C GLN A 52 -20.60 -5.55 -33.28
N VAL A 53 -19.70 -5.93 -34.20
CA VAL A 53 -18.56 -5.09 -34.60
C VAL A 53 -19.03 -3.77 -35.21
N ALA A 54 -20.03 -3.82 -36.10
CA ALA A 54 -20.59 -2.62 -36.72
C ALA A 54 -21.13 -1.60 -35.68
N ASN A 55 -21.70 -2.08 -34.57
CA ASN A 55 -22.25 -1.21 -33.52
C ASN A 55 -21.17 -0.54 -32.66
N ILE A 56 -19.97 -1.13 -32.54
CA ILE A 56 -18.89 -0.58 -31.71
C ILE A 56 -17.87 0.25 -32.47
N LEU A 57 -17.82 0.16 -33.81
CA LEU A 57 -16.86 0.94 -34.61
C LEU A 57 -17.03 2.47 -34.47
N GLY A 58 -18.23 2.96 -34.12
CA GLY A 58 -18.49 4.37 -33.85
C GLY A 58 -17.99 4.87 -32.48
N CYS A 59 -17.38 4.00 -31.67
CA CYS A 59 -17.09 4.27 -30.27
C CYS A 59 -15.68 4.81 -30.01
N PHE A 60 -14.81 4.81 -31.01
CA PHE A 60 -13.45 5.31 -30.89
C PHE A 60 -13.43 6.84 -31.01
N ARG A 61 -12.89 7.54 -29.99
CA ARG A 61 -12.80 9.02 -29.99
C ARG A 61 -11.47 9.54 -30.52
N ASP A 62 -10.42 8.71 -30.50
CA ASP A 62 -9.15 9.06 -31.10
C ASP A 62 -9.11 8.68 -32.58
N MET A 63 -8.80 9.65 -33.44
CA MET A 63 -8.64 9.39 -34.87
C MET A 63 -7.54 8.35 -35.15
N ARG A 64 -6.53 8.24 -34.27
CA ARG A 64 -5.47 7.24 -34.36
C ARG A 64 -5.99 5.82 -34.22
N HIS A 65 -7.08 5.61 -33.47
CA HIS A 65 -7.70 4.30 -33.26
C HIS A 65 -8.52 3.81 -34.47
N ILE A 66 -8.89 4.72 -35.38
CA ILE A 66 -9.71 4.39 -36.57
C ILE A 66 -9.03 4.72 -37.90
N ALA A 67 -7.83 5.31 -37.88
CA ALA A 67 -7.12 5.71 -39.10
C ALA A 67 -6.88 4.54 -40.06
N TRP A 68 -6.62 3.35 -39.53
CA TRP A 68 -6.40 2.13 -40.32
C TRP A 68 -7.70 1.54 -40.91
N LEU A 69 -8.86 1.89 -40.34
CA LEU A 69 -10.18 1.53 -40.85
C LEU A 69 -10.71 2.50 -41.90
N ARG A 70 -10.01 3.62 -42.14
CA ARG A 70 -10.45 4.66 -43.09
C ARG A 70 -10.57 4.16 -44.54
N PRO A 71 -9.72 3.26 -45.05
CA PRO A 71 -9.94 2.69 -46.37
C PRO A 71 -11.28 1.92 -46.40
N ASN A 72 -12.17 2.27 -47.34
CA ASN A 72 -13.51 1.67 -47.43
C ASN A 72 -13.50 0.14 -47.49
N ALA A 73 -12.48 -0.45 -48.12
CA ALA A 73 -12.32 -1.91 -48.20
C ALA A 73 -12.02 -2.53 -46.83
N GLU A 74 -11.15 -1.91 -46.02
CA GLU A 74 -10.83 -2.38 -44.67
C GLU A 74 -12.01 -2.20 -43.72
N HIS A 75 -12.71 -1.06 -43.80
CA HIS A 75 -13.94 -0.84 -43.04
C HIS A 75 -14.98 -1.94 -43.31
N ALA A 76 -15.24 -2.25 -44.58
CA ALA A 76 -16.18 -3.28 -44.99
C ALA A 76 -15.75 -4.70 -44.59
N ARG A 77 -14.44 -4.97 -44.57
CA ARG A 77 -13.88 -6.25 -44.11
C ARG A 77 -14.07 -6.41 -42.61
N VAL A 78 -13.69 -5.40 -41.83
CA VAL A 78 -13.72 -5.43 -40.37
C VAL A 78 -15.14 -5.54 -39.84
N MET A 79 -16.11 -4.85 -40.46
CA MET A 79 -17.53 -4.97 -40.09
C MET A 79 -18.09 -6.39 -40.17
N LYS A 80 -17.48 -7.28 -40.97
CA LYS A 80 -17.92 -8.67 -41.15
C LYS A 80 -17.25 -9.65 -40.19
N LEU A 81 -16.28 -9.20 -39.39
CA LEU A 81 -15.61 -10.05 -38.42
C LEU A 81 -16.56 -10.40 -37.28
N SER A 82 -16.38 -11.58 -36.70
CA SER A 82 -16.90 -11.84 -35.35
C SER A 82 -16.21 -10.89 -34.36
N PHE A 83 -16.87 -10.61 -33.25
CA PHE A 83 -16.30 -9.74 -32.23
C PHE A 83 -14.96 -10.25 -31.69
N ASN A 84 -14.80 -11.57 -31.52
CA ASN A 84 -13.53 -12.17 -31.09
C ASN A 84 -12.39 -11.95 -32.12
N ASN A 85 -12.67 -12.16 -33.42
CA ASN A 85 -11.69 -11.92 -34.48
C ASN A 85 -11.31 -10.43 -34.57
N PHE A 86 -12.29 -9.54 -34.40
CA PHE A 86 -12.05 -8.11 -34.30
C PHE A 86 -11.12 -7.77 -33.13
N MET A 87 -11.37 -8.31 -31.93
CA MET A 87 -10.55 -8.05 -30.75
C MET A 87 -9.12 -8.60 -30.89
N THR A 88 -8.95 -9.71 -31.62
CA THR A 88 -7.63 -10.24 -31.98
C THR A 88 -6.86 -9.27 -32.86
N GLU A 89 -7.48 -8.74 -33.92
CA GLU A 89 -6.85 -7.73 -34.77
C GLU A 89 -6.61 -6.42 -34.01
N PHE A 90 -7.55 -5.99 -33.18
CA PHE A 90 -7.44 -4.78 -32.35
C PHE A 90 -6.23 -4.85 -31.43
N ARG A 91 -6.07 -5.94 -30.67
CA ARG A 91 -4.89 -6.19 -29.83
C ARG A 91 -3.60 -6.21 -30.65
N GLY A 92 -3.60 -6.89 -31.80
CA GLY A 92 -2.43 -6.98 -32.67
C GLY A 92 -1.99 -5.65 -33.29
N LYS A 93 -2.89 -4.66 -33.40
CA LYS A 93 -2.57 -3.32 -33.91
C LYS A 93 -2.03 -2.38 -32.83
N TYR A 94 -2.56 -2.47 -31.62
CA TYR A 94 -2.30 -1.46 -30.59
C TYR A 94 -1.35 -1.91 -29.49
N LEU A 95 -1.29 -3.21 -29.19
CA LEU A 95 -0.43 -3.70 -28.13
C LEU A 95 0.98 -4.00 -28.67
N PRO A 96 2.04 -3.74 -27.88
CA PRO A 96 3.41 -4.12 -28.24
C PRO A 96 3.53 -5.61 -28.55
N VAL A 97 4.35 -6.03 -29.52
CA VAL A 97 4.46 -7.44 -29.95
C VAL A 97 4.68 -8.43 -28.79
N ASN A 98 5.41 -8.00 -27.76
CA ASN A 98 5.75 -8.80 -26.57
C ASN A 98 4.78 -8.61 -25.39
N TRP A 99 3.63 -7.97 -25.56
CA TRP A 99 2.73 -7.63 -24.45
C TRP A 99 2.28 -8.86 -23.65
N GLN A 100 2.05 -10.01 -24.32
CA GLN A 100 1.68 -11.26 -23.64
C GLN A 100 2.81 -11.76 -22.75
N ALA A 101 4.07 -11.68 -23.22
CA ALA A 101 5.24 -12.10 -22.45
C ALA A 101 5.48 -11.16 -21.26
N VAL A 102 5.28 -9.84 -21.44
CA VAL A 102 5.38 -8.87 -20.35
C VAL A 102 4.33 -9.15 -19.26
N THR A 103 3.08 -9.38 -19.66
CA THR A 103 1.99 -9.73 -18.74
C THR A 103 2.28 -11.06 -18.02
N TRP A 104 2.82 -12.05 -18.73
CA TRP A 104 3.22 -13.31 -18.11
C TRP A 104 4.33 -13.15 -17.09
N ASN A 105 5.36 -12.36 -17.41
CA ASN A 105 6.44 -12.09 -16.47
C ASN A 105 5.90 -11.40 -15.21
N GLU A 106 4.94 -10.48 -15.36
CA GLU A 106 4.28 -9.83 -14.24
C GLU A 106 3.55 -10.85 -13.35
N ILE A 107 2.75 -11.75 -13.96
CA ILE A 107 2.07 -12.86 -13.25
C ILE A 107 3.09 -13.75 -12.51
N LEU A 108 4.18 -14.15 -13.16
CA LEU A 108 5.20 -15.03 -12.56
C LEU A 108 6.03 -14.33 -11.47
N SER A 109 6.15 -13.01 -11.53
CA SER A 109 6.82 -12.19 -10.52
C SER A 109 5.90 -11.76 -9.38
N SER A 110 4.60 -12.05 -9.49
CA SER A 110 3.62 -11.73 -8.46
C SER A 110 3.86 -12.61 -7.25
N CYS A 111 4.08 -11.98 -6.10
CA CYS A 111 4.19 -12.66 -4.82
C CYS A 111 3.27 -11.95 -3.81
N MET A 112 2.65 -12.77 -2.97
CA MET A 112 1.82 -12.33 -1.87
C MET A 112 2.65 -11.53 -0.86
N LYS A 113 2.15 -10.35 -0.49
CA LYS A 113 2.77 -9.54 0.57
C LYS A 113 2.40 -10.09 1.94
N ASP A 114 3.25 -9.90 2.95
CA ASP A 114 3.00 -10.39 4.32
C ASP A 114 1.72 -9.82 4.96
N THR A 115 1.27 -8.65 4.50
CA THR A 115 0.05 -7.97 4.98
C THR A 115 -1.19 -8.25 4.15
N GLN A 116 -1.02 -8.92 3.01
CA GLN A 116 -2.10 -9.20 2.07
C GLN A 116 -2.79 -10.52 2.45
N THR A 117 -4.07 -10.62 2.13
CA THR A 117 -4.83 -11.87 2.23
C THR A 117 -4.64 -12.72 0.97
N PHE A 118 -4.84 -14.03 1.06
CA PHE A 118 -4.75 -14.91 -0.09
C PHE A 118 -5.80 -14.53 -1.15
N ASP A 119 -6.97 -14.04 -0.72
CA ASP A 119 -8.03 -13.61 -1.64
C ASP A 119 -7.68 -12.38 -2.47
N GLU A 120 -7.04 -11.39 -1.84
CA GLU A 120 -6.53 -10.22 -2.55
C GLU A 120 -5.45 -10.64 -3.56
N TYR A 121 -4.49 -11.48 -3.12
CA TYR A 121 -3.43 -11.98 -4.00
C TYR A 121 -3.97 -12.82 -5.16
N PHE A 122 -4.93 -13.71 -4.89
CA PHE A 122 -5.63 -14.48 -5.90
C PHE A 122 -6.31 -13.58 -6.93
N THR A 123 -7.03 -12.55 -6.46
CA THR A 123 -7.73 -11.59 -7.31
C THR A 123 -6.76 -10.81 -8.19
N ASP A 124 -5.61 -10.40 -7.65
CA ASP A 124 -4.57 -9.71 -8.41
C ASP A 124 -4.02 -10.59 -9.54
N VAL A 125 -3.67 -11.86 -9.24
CA VAL A 125 -3.12 -12.82 -10.22
C VAL A 125 -4.15 -13.18 -11.28
N VAL A 126 -5.41 -13.44 -10.90
CA VAL A 126 -6.50 -13.71 -11.85
C VAL A 126 -6.82 -12.47 -12.69
N GLY A 127 -6.78 -11.27 -12.10
CA GLY A 127 -6.94 -10.01 -12.80
C GLY A 127 -5.91 -9.85 -13.92
N LEU A 128 -4.63 -10.08 -13.62
CA LEU A 128 -3.55 -10.09 -14.62
C LEU A 128 -3.74 -11.21 -15.65
N GLY A 129 -4.09 -12.42 -15.20
CA GLY A 129 -4.37 -13.57 -16.05
C GLY A 129 -5.47 -13.30 -17.07
N SER A 130 -6.51 -12.59 -16.66
CA SER A 130 -7.62 -12.23 -17.53
C SER A 130 -7.17 -11.42 -18.74
N LEU A 131 -6.09 -10.64 -18.66
CA LEU A 131 -5.56 -9.89 -19.79
C LEU A 131 -5.11 -10.81 -20.94
N LEU A 132 -4.80 -12.07 -20.64
CA LEU A 132 -4.35 -13.09 -21.58
C LEU A 132 -5.51 -13.94 -22.15
N ASP A 133 -6.75 -13.79 -21.68
CA ASP A 133 -7.87 -14.61 -22.18
C ASP A 133 -8.09 -14.40 -23.69
N GLY A 134 -8.37 -15.51 -24.39
CA GLY A 134 -8.49 -15.53 -25.84
C GLY A 134 -7.15 -15.54 -26.58
N THR A 135 -6.02 -15.62 -25.88
CA THR A 135 -4.70 -15.80 -26.47
C THR A 135 -4.14 -17.20 -26.20
N PRO A 136 -3.15 -17.68 -26.98
CA PRO A 136 -2.43 -18.93 -26.68
C PRO A 136 -1.68 -18.89 -25.33
N ALA A 137 -1.50 -17.70 -24.77
CA ALA A 137 -0.83 -17.48 -23.50
C ALA A 137 -1.81 -17.51 -22.30
N ALA A 138 -3.07 -17.88 -22.48
CA ALA A 138 -4.06 -17.91 -21.40
C ALA A 138 -3.60 -18.69 -20.16
N LEU A 139 -4.02 -18.21 -18.99
CA LEU A 139 -3.69 -18.75 -17.67
C LEU A 139 -4.68 -19.88 -17.34
N ASP A 140 -4.32 -21.13 -17.68
CA ASP A 140 -5.12 -22.30 -17.30
C ASP A 140 -5.06 -22.58 -15.78
N HIS A 141 -5.98 -23.41 -15.28
CA HIS A 141 -6.08 -23.71 -13.85
C HIS A 141 -4.80 -24.34 -13.27
N THR A 142 -4.09 -25.16 -14.05
CA THR A 142 -2.85 -25.81 -13.59
C THR A 142 -1.74 -24.77 -13.40
N ARG A 143 -1.57 -23.88 -14.39
CA ARG A 143 -0.62 -22.78 -14.32
C ARG A 143 -0.97 -21.80 -13.22
N LEU A 144 -2.25 -21.45 -13.09
CA LEU A 144 -2.75 -20.57 -12.03
C LEU A 144 -2.39 -21.12 -10.65
N ARG A 145 -2.67 -22.40 -10.41
CA ARG A 145 -2.31 -23.05 -9.15
C ARG A 145 -0.82 -22.97 -8.87
N HIS A 146 0.03 -23.38 -9.83
CA HIS A 146 1.48 -23.36 -9.63
C HIS A 146 2.02 -21.94 -9.38
N THR A 147 1.49 -20.92 -10.08
CA THR A 147 1.84 -19.53 -9.84
C THR A 147 1.46 -19.08 -8.44
N LEU A 148 0.24 -19.41 -7.99
CA LEU A 148 -0.23 -19.03 -6.67
C LEU A 148 0.57 -19.74 -5.56
N GLU A 149 0.84 -21.04 -5.70
CA GLU A 149 1.68 -21.81 -4.77
C GLU A 149 3.10 -21.24 -4.67
N ALA A 150 3.72 -20.91 -5.80
CA ALA A 150 5.08 -20.36 -5.83
C ALA A 150 5.18 -18.94 -5.25
N GLY A 151 4.08 -18.16 -5.32
CA GLY A 151 4.03 -16.79 -4.83
C GLY A 151 3.45 -16.62 -3.42
N MET A 152 3.10 -17.70 -2.72
CA MET A 152 2.68 -17.61 -1.32
C MET A 152 3.78 -16.98 -0.46
N CYS A 153 3.41 -16.17 0.54
CA CYS A 153 4.38 -15.73 1.53
C CYS A 153 4.81 -16.92 2.42
N ALA A 154 5.96 -16.78 3.08
CA ALA A 154 6.57 -17.87 3.83
C ALA A 154 5.64 -18.47 4.91
N ASP A 155 4.90 -17.63 5.63
CA ASP A 155 4.00 -18.08 6.69
C ASP A 155 2.85 -18.93 6.15
N LEU A 156 2.23 -18.50 5.05
CA LEU A 156 1.16 -19.28 4.41
C LEU A 156 1.70 -20.57 3.78
N GLU A 157 2.87 -20.52 3.14
CA GLU A 157 3.52 -21.69 2.53
C GLU A 157 3.83 -22.77 3.58
N ILE A 158 4.33 -22.38 4.77
CA ILE A 158 4.61 -23.30 5.87
C ILE A 158 3.33 -23.95 6.37
N GLU A 159 2.31 -23.15 6.70
CA GLU A 159 1.01 -23.66 7.18
C GLU A 159 0.35 -24.59 6.14
N TYR A 160 0.37 -24.20 4.86
CA TYR A 160 -0.17 -25.00 3.76
C TYR A 160 0.52 -26.35 3.62
N ARG A 161 1.86 -26.39 3.69
CA ARG A 161 2.61 -27.66 3.63
C ARG A 161 2.29 -28.55 4.83
N LEU A 162 2.20 -27.98 6.03
CA LEU A 162 1.86 -28.74 7.24
C LEU A 162 0.47 -29.36 7.16
N ASP A 163 -0.55 -28.59 6.74
CA ASP A 163 -1.91 -29.10 6.54
C ASP A 163 -1.97 -30.16 5.43
N THR A 164 -1.27 -29.95 4.31
CA THR A 164 -1.26 -30.89 3.18
C THR A 164 -0.69 -32.25 3.60
N VAL A 165 0.41 -32.26 4.36
CA VAL A 165 1.03 -33.49 4.88
C VAL A 165 0.15 -34.15 5.94
N ALA A 166 -0.42 -33.36 6.86
CA ALA A 166 -1.24 -33.89 7.95
C ALA A 166 -2.56 -34.52 7.45
N ASN A 167 -3.18 -33.93 6.44
CA ASN A 167 -4.51 -34.30 5.99
C ASN A 167 -4.53 -35.09 4.66
N ALA A 168 -3.36 -35.35 4.05
CA ALA A 168 -3.22 -36.06 2.77
C ALA A 168 -4.17 -35.53 1.68
N ILE A 169 -4.29 -34.20 1.60
CA ILE A 169 -5.33 -33.56 0.77
C ILE A 169 -4.99 -33.71 -0.71
N ALA A 170 -5.82 -34.44 -1.44
CA ALA A 170 -5.82 -34.43 -2.89
C ALA A 170 -6.75 -33.32 -3.38
N HIS A 171 -6.21 -32.40 -4.15
CA HIS A 171 -6.97 -31.30 -4.73
C HIS A 171 -7.12 -31.51 -6.23
N ASP A 172 -8.22 -32.14 -6.64
CA ASP A 172 -8.51 -32.42 -8.06
C ASP A 172 -9.09 -31.19 -8.77
N LYS A 173 -9.84 -30.34 -8.04
CA LYS A 173 -10.45 -29.13 -8.59
C LYS A 173 -9.83 -27.86 -8.02
N MET A 174 -9.68 -26.85 -8.89
CA MET A 174 -9.12 -25.55 -8.53
C MET A 174 -9.91 -24.85 -7.42
N ASP A 175 -11.24 -24.90 -7.46
CA ASP A 175 -12.09 -24.24 -6.46
C ASP A 175 -11.96 -24.88 -5.08
N GLU A 176 -11.86 -26.21 -5.03
CA GLU A 176 -11.65 -26.96 -3.80
C GLU A 176 -10.29 -26.63 -3.18
N TRP A 177 -9.26 -26.51 -4.02
CA TRP A 177 -7.94 -26.03 -3.61
C TRP A 177 -7.97 -24.60 -3.07
N CYS A 178 -8.59 -23.66 -3.79
CA CYS A 178 -8.68 -22.25 -3.36
C CYS A 178 -9.40 -22.12 -2.02
N CYS A 179 -10.51 -22.83 -1.82
CA CYS A 179 -11.25 -22.83 -0.56
C CYS A 179 -10.38 -23.31 0.61
N GLU A 180 -9.56 -24.33 0.40
CA GLU A 180 -8.66 -24.83 1.44
C GLU A 180 -7.54 -23.83 1.76
N VAL A 181 -6.89 -23.26 0.74
CA VAL A 181 -5.85 -22.24 0.97
C VAL A 181 -6.43 -21.03 1.69
N ARG A 182 -7.64 -20.58 1.35
CA ARG A 182 -8.35 -19.51 2.09
C ARG A 182 -8.56 -19.86 3.55
N ARG A 183 -9.03 -21.07 3.86
CA ARG A 183 -9.22 -21.55 5.23
C ARG A 183 -7.91 -21.52 6.03
N ILE A 184 -6.80 -21.88 5.40
CA ILE A 184 -5.47 -21.86 6.01
C ILE A 184 -5.01 -20.41 6.24
N ASP A 185 -5.23 -19.55 5.25
CA ASP A 185 -4.90 -18.12 5.33
C ASP A 185 -5.68 -17.38 6.42
N GLU A 186 -6.98 -17.68 6.58
CA GLU A 186 -7.81 -17.11 7.65
C GLU A 186 -7.24 -17.42 9.04
N ARG A 187 -6.76 -18.65 9.26
CA ARG A 187 -6.11 -19.00 10.53
C ARG A 187 -4.81 -18.25 10.70
N ARG A 188 -3.97 -18.17 9.66
CA ARG A 188 -2.72 -17.41 9.67
C ARG A 188 -2.96 -15.95 10.07
N ILE A 189 -3.94 -15.29 9.44
CA ILE A 189 -4.31 -13.90 9.74
C ILE A 189 -4.77 -13.76 11.19
N HIS A 190 -5.61 -14.69 11.67
CA HIS A 190 -6.06 -14.69 13.05
C HIS A 190 -4.89 -14.85 14.04
N ASP A 191 -3.93 -15.72 13.74
CA ASP A 191 -2.75 -15.94 14.59
C ASP A 191 -1.81 -14.74 14.60
N ILE A 192 -1.60 -14.09 13.45
CA ILE A 192 -0.87 -12.81 13.35
C ILE A 192 -1.56 -11.75 14.22
N ALA A 193 -2.89 -11.61 14.12
CA ALA A 193 -3.65 -10.65 14.93
C ALA A 193 -3.53 -10.94 16.44
N LYS A 194 -3.57 -12.22 16.84
CA LYS A 194 -3.37 -12.65 18.22
C LYS A 194 -1.97 -12.34 18.73
N GLN A 195 -0.94 -12.60 17.93
CA GLN A 195 0.45 -12.26 18.26
C GLN A 195 0.63 -10.76 18.45
N HIS A 196 0.05 -9.93 17.57
CA HIS A 196 0.06 -8.47 17.71
C HIS A 196 -0.62 -8.00 19.01
N CYS A 197 -1.77 -8.60 19.38
CA CYS A 197 -2.46 -8.28 20.61
C CYS A 197 -1.61 -8.60 21.85
N ILE A 198 -0.98 -9.78 21.87
CA ILE A 198 -0.08 -10.20 22.97
C ILE A 198 1.13 -9.25 23.07
N ALA A 199 1.76 -8.93 21.94
CA ALA A 199 2.90 -8.01 21.91
C ALA A 199 2.52 -6.61 22.41
N ALA A 200 1.34 -6.11 22.06
CA ALA A 200 0.84 -4.83 22.54
C ALA A 200 0.62 -4.82 24.06
N GLU A 201 0.07 -5.90 24.63
CA GLU A 201 -0.14 -6.00 26.08
C GLU A 201 1.19 -6.13 26.84
N ILE A 202 2.16 -6.89 26.32
CA ILE A 202 3.52 -6.96 26.90
C ILE A 202 4.14 -5.57 26.94
N HIS A 203 4.11 -4.83 25.83
CA HIS A 203 4.67 -3.48 25.75
C HIS A 203 3.98 -2.51 26.72
N LYS A 204 2.67 -2.64 26.93
CA LYS A 204 1.91 -1.85 27.91
C LYS A 204 2.34 -2.17 29.35
N VAL A 205 2.50 -3.45 29.69
CA VAL A 205 2.96 -3.88 31.02
C VAL A 205 4.39 -3.39 31.30
N GLU A 206 5.28 -3.47 30.31
CA GLU A 206 6.66 -2.97 30.44
C GLU A 206 6.70 -1.46 30.66
N LYS A 207 5.88 -0.69 29.93
CA LYS A 207 5.75 0.75 30.11
C LYS A 207 5.23 1.11 31.51
N GLN A 208 4.26 0.35 32.02
CA GLN A 208 3.74 0.56 33.38
C GLN A 208 4.78 0.23 34.47
N LYS A 209 5.58 -0.83 34.28
CA LYS A 209 6.70 -1.16 35.18
C LYS A 209 7.77 -0.08 35.19
N ALA A 210 8.17 0.42 34.01
CA ALA A 210 9.13 1.51 33.89
C ALA A 210 8.64 2.82 34.54
N ALA A 211 7.33 3.10 34.48
CA ALA A 211 6.73 4.24 35.17
C ALA A 211 6.71 4.08 36.70
N SER A 212 6.41 2.87 37.20
CA SER A 212 6.41 2.57 38.65
C SER A 212 7.81 2.53 39.27
N ASP A 213 8.83 2.04 38.56
CA ASP A 213 10.21 2.04 39.07
C ASP A 213 10.87 3.43 39.01
N GLY A 214 10.33 4.36 38.21
CA GLY A 214 10.73 5.77 38.21
C GLY A 214 10.36 6.55 39.47
N ASP A 215 9.48 6.01 40.32
CA ASP A 215 9.03 6.63 41.58
C ASP A 215 9.67 5.99 42.83
N ARG A 216 10.42 4.90 42.66
CA ARG A 216 11.30 4.38 43.71
C ARG A 216 12.56 5.24 43.78
N ASN A 217 12.45 6.35 44.52
CA ASN A 217 13.58 7.10 45.04
C ASN A 217 14.67 6.11 45.49
N PRO A 218 15.84 6.03 44.82
CA PRO A 218 16.91 5.18 45.30
C PRO A 218 17.39 5.82 46.59
N LYS A 219 17.00 5.23 47.73
CA LYS A 219 17.64 5.52 49.02
C LYS A 219 19.13 5.26 48.79
N LYS A 220 19.88 6.36 48.66
CA LYS A 220 21.33 6.38 48.52
C LYS A 220 21.93 5.33 49.46
N PRO A 221 22.72 4.35 48.99
CA PRO A 221 23.52 3.58 49.91
C PRO A 221 24.52 4.55 50.54
N PHE A 222 24.55 4.56 51.88
CA PHE A 222 25.50 5.31 52.67
C PHE A 222 26.93 4.99 52.20
N SER A 223 27.59 5.99 51.61
CA SER A 223 29.02 5.95 51.35
C SER A 223 29.74 6.17 52.69
N PHE A 224 30.27 5.10 53.27
CA PHE A 224 31.32 5.22 54.27
C PHE A 224 32.63 5.54 53.55
N SER A 225 33.15 6.74 53.83
CA SER A 225 34.44 7.21 53.38
C SER A 225 35.54 6.47 54.14
N ALA A 226 36.36 5.69 53.45
CA ALA A 226 37.65 5.23 53.94
C ALA A 226 38.74 5.88 53.07
N LYS A 227 39.47 6.81 53.68
CA LYS A 227 40.70 7.39 53.14
C LYS A 227 41.79 6.32 53.06
N GLY A 228 42.50 6.27 51.93
CA GLY A 228 43.75 5.55 51.78
C GLY A 228 44.48 6.03 50.52
N ASN A 229 45.45 6.93 50.70
CA ASN A 229 46.36 7.41 49.66
C ASN A 229 47.19 6.26 49.08
N THR A 230 47.47 6.28 47.77
CA THR A 230 48.83 6.58 47.26
C THR A 230 48.85 6.76 45.74
N SER A 231 49.57 7.81 45.33
CA SER A 231 50.12 8.22 44.03
C SER A 231 50.22 7.20 42.90
N VAL A 232 49.84 7.62 41.68
CA VAL A 232 50.81 7.90 40.60
C VAL A 232 50.16 8.76 39.51
N ALA A 233 50.96 9.70 38.99
CA ALA A 233 50.60 10.69 37.99
C ALA A 233 50.73 10.14 36.56
N ALA A 234 49.82 10.53 35.66
CA ALA A 234 50.10 10.66 34.22
C ALA A 234 49.04 11.54 33.52
N THR A 235 49.50 12.72 33.12
CA THR A 235 49.27 13.44 31.85
C THR A 235 47.85 13.79 31.39
N ALA A 236 47.63 15.11 31.32
CA ALA A 236 46.45 15.79 30.81
C ALA A 236 46.37 15.83 29.27
N ALA A 237 45.16 15.75 28.74
CA ALA A 237 44.74 16.36 27.47
C ALA A 237 43.27 16.83 27.59
N PRO A 238 42.89 17.98 26.98
CA PRO A 238 41.79 18.82 27.45
C PRO A 238 40.40 18.39 26.96
N SER A 239 39.43 18.59 27.85
CA SER A 239 37.99 18.39 27.66
C SER A 239 37.35 19.59 26.95
N THR A 240 36.52 19.32 25.94
CA THR A 240 35.47 20.25 25.47
C THR A 240 34.29 20.23 26.46
N PRO A 241 33.76 21.39 26.90
CA PRO A 241 32.61 21.42 27.79
C PRO A 241 31.30 21.31 26.98
N SER A 242 30.57 20.20 27.12
CA SER A 242 29.14 20.18 26.76
C SER A 242 28.32 20.65 27.96
N ALA A 243 27.51 21.66 27.72
CA ALA A 243 26.85 22.50 28.70
C ALA A 243 26.00 21.71 29.71
N ALA A 244 26.21 22.06 30.99
CA ALA A 244 25.32 21.70 32.08
C ALA A 244 23.92 22.28 31.86
N ALA A 245 22.89 21.47 32.09
CA ALA A 245 21.49 21.89 32.07
C ALA A 245 21.26 23.05 33.08
N PRO A 246 20.60 24.16 32.68
CA PRO A 246 20.29 25.22 33.63
C PRO A 246 19.16 24.79 34.57
N LYS A 247 19.41 25.03 35.86
CA LYS A 247 18.47 24.95 36.97
C LYS A 247 17.24 25.82 36.68
N GLY A 248 16.03 25.27 36.81
CA GLY A 248 14.88 26.09 37.24
C GLY A 248 13.50 25.78 36.66
N CYS A 249 13.36 25.33 35.41
CA CYS A 249 12.02 25.27 34.81
C CYS A 249 11.22 24.05 35.33
N PRO A 250 10.01 24.23 35.92
CA PRO A 250 9.18 23.12 36.41
C PRO A 250 8.87 22.11 35.29
N LYS A 251 8.83 20.80 35.58
CA LYS A 251 8.51 19.78 34.55
C LYS A 251 7.10 20.05 33.97
N LEU A 252 6.96 19.93 32.65
CA LEU A 252 5.64 19.99 32.00
C LEU A 252 4.73 18.90 32.55
N THR A 253 3.54 19.29 32.99
CA THR A 253 2.46 18.36 33.33
C THR A 253 1.96 17.64 32.08
N GLU A 254 1.25 16.53 32.27
CA GLU A 254 0.65 15.77 31.16
C GLU A 254 -0.38 16.61 30.39
N GLY A 255 -1.16 17.44 31.09
CA GLY A 255 -2.12 18.37 30.48
C GLY A 255 -1.46 19.44 29.62
N GLU A 256 -0.37 20.07 30.09
CA GLU A 256 0.36 21.06 29.28
C GLU A 256 1.03 20.44 28.06
N ARG A 257 1.51 19.19 28.16
CA ARG A 257 2.09 18.46 27.03
C ARG A 257 1.04 18.08 25.99
N ALA A 258 -0.15 17.67 26.43
CA ALA A 258 -1.28 17.41 25.54
C ALA A 258 -1.69 18.70 24.79
N LEU A 259 -1.85 19.81 25.51
CA LEU A 259 -2.19 21.12 24.93
C LEU A 259 -1.14 21.60 23.91
N LEU A 260 0.15 21.47 24.21
CA LEU A 260 1.21 21.83 23.26
C LEU A 260 1.21 20.92 22.04
N ASN A 261 0.99 19.62 22.18
CA ASN A 261 0.93 18.72 21.02
C ASN A 261 -0.30 18.97 20.15
N GLU A 262 -1.46 19.26 20.76
CA GLU A 262 -2.73 19.55 20.07
C GLU A 262 -2.68 20.86 19.26
N HIS A 263 -1.90 21.83 19.72
CA HIS A 263 -1.78 23.14 19.07
C HIS A 263 -0.40 23.38 18.43
N GLU A 264 0.21 22.31 17.91
CA GLU A 264 1.49 22.34 17.17
C GLU A 264 2.58 23.18 17.88
N GLY A 265 2.63 23.06 19.20
CA GLY A 265 3.51 23.80 20.08
C GLY A 265 4.85 23.12 20.32
N CYS A 266 5.80 23.89 20.84
CA CYS A 266 7.13 23.41 21.15
C CYS A 266 7.26 23.04 22.64
N ASN A 267 7.56 21.77 22.93
CA ASN A 267 7.74 21.29 24.31
C ASN A 267 9.03 21.79 25.00
N LYS A 268 9.94 22.46 24.27
CA LYS A 268 11.16 23.08 24.85
C LYS A 268 10.92 24.53 25.27
N CYS A 269 10.46 25.37 24.35
CA CYS A 269 10.21 26.79 24.63
C CYS A 269 8.77 27.11 25.08
N ARG A 270 7.88 26.11 25.12
CA ARG A 270 6.50 26.18 25.64
C ARG A 270 5.61 27.20 24.93
N LYS A 271 5.83 27.39 23.63
CA LYS A 271 5.01 28.25 22.75
C LYS A 271 4.07 27.41 21.89
N PHE A 272 2.81 27.84 21.78
CA PHE A 272 1.81 27.28 20.85
C PHE A 272 2.11 27.71 19.40
N TYR A 273 1.68 26.90 18.43
CA TYR A 273 1.82 27.15 16.99
C TYR A 273 3.27 27.47 16.56
N ALA A 274 4.23 26.73 17.11
CA ALA A 274 5.63 26.92 16.78
C ALA A 274 5.98 26.07 15.56
N SER A 275 6.62 26.66 14.54
CA SER A 275 7.11 25.93 13.35
C SER A 275 8.24 24.92 13.64
N HIS A 276 8.52 24.64 14.92
CA HIS A 276 9.59 23.76 15.37
C HIS A 276 9.18 22.96 16.61
N HIS A 277 9.67 21.73 16.69
CA HIS A 277 9.54 20.88 17.87
C HIS A 277 10.83 20.85 18.69
N SER A 278 10.78 20.26 19.89
CA SER A 278 11.89 20.28 20.86
C SER A 278 13.25 19.87 20.30
N LYS A 279 13.28 18.95 19.32
CA LYS A 279 14.52 18.49 18.66
C LYS A 279 15.19 19.57 17.81
N ASN A 280 14.40 20.46 17.20
CA ASN A 280 14.87 21.53 16.31
C ASN A 280 14.72 22.92 16.96
N CYS A 281 14.51 22.97 18.27
CA CYS A 281 14.25 24.20 18.99
C CYS A 281 15.56 24.87 19.42
N THR A 282 15.89 25.97 18.76
CA THR A 282 17.03 26.84 19.11
C THR A 282 16.72 27.80 20.25
N ASN A 283 15.45 27.96 20.62
CA ASN A 283 15.03 28.81 21.73
C ASN A 283 15.40 28.20 23.09
N ASP A 284 15.67 29.08 24.06
CA ASP A 284 15.90 28.72 25.45
C ASP A 284 14.60 28.31 26.17
N PHE A 285 14.78 27.65 27.32
CA PHE A 285 13.66 27.35 28.21
C PHE A 285 13.07 28.64 28.80
N PRO A 286 11.75 28.73 29.02
CA PRO A 286 11.15 29.86 29.72
C PRO A 286 11.76 30.03 31.09
N ASP A 287 11.94 31.28 31.51
CA ASP A 287 12.45 31.62 32.83
C ASP A 287 11.54 31.00 33.91
N ALA A 288 12.17 30.33 34.87
CA ALA A 288 11.52 29.65 35.96
C ALA A 288 10.74 30.61 36.87
N ALA A 289 11.23 31.85 37.02
CA ALA A 289 10.61 32.85 37.88
C ALA A 289 9.30 33.40 37.29
N SER A 290 9.15 33.38 35.96
CA SER A 290 7.99 33.91 35.25
C SER A 290 7.11 32.82 34.62
N TYR A 291 7.39 31.55 34.91
CA TYR A 291 6.65 30.45 34.26
C TYR A 291 5.26 30.29 34.86
N ARG A 292 4.23 30.54 34.04
CA ARG A 292 2.83 30.18 34.33
C ARG A 292 2.44 28.89 33.61
N THR A 293 1.58 28.10 34.22
CA THR A 293 1.01 26.89 33.60
C THR A 293 0.23 27.25 32.34
N LEU A 294 0.43 26.49 31.27
CA LEU A 294 -0.25 26.73 30.00
C LEU A 294 -1.71 26.28 30.07
N THR A 295 -2.60 27.12 29.58
CA THR A 295 -4.05 26.86 29.53
C THR A 295 -4.58 26.85 28.10
N ALA A 296 -5.79 26.32 27.89
CA ALA A 296 -6.47 26.38 26.59
C ALA A 296 -6.77 27.83 26.16
N GLU A 297 -6.97 28.73 27.12
CA GLU A 297 -7.19 30.16 26.89
C GLU A 297 -5.94 30.83 26.30
N ASP A 298 -4.74 30.43 26.75
CA ASP A 298 -3.46 30.90 26.20
C ASP A 298 -3.27 30.45 24.74
N ALA A 299 -3.70 29.23 24.40
CA ALA A 299 -3.68 28.74 23.03
C ALA A 299 -4.65 29.52 22.13
N ALA A 300 -5.86 29.78 22.62
CA ALA A 300 -6.85 30.59 21.90
C ALA A 300 -6.38 32.04 21.68
N ALA A 301 -5.77 32.66 22.69
CA ALA A 301 -5.20 34.00 22.58
C ALA A 301 -4.08 34.06 21.51
N ARG A 302 -3.17 33.07 21.49
CA ARG A 302 -2.09 33.04 20.49
C ARG A 302 -2.52 32.69 19.08
N ARG A 303 -3.67 32.04 18.91
CA ARG A 303 -4.29 31.82 17.60
C ARG A 303 -4.88 33.10 16.99
N GLN A 304 -5.24 34.09 17.81
CA GLN A 304 -5.79 35.36 17.35
C GLN A 304 -4.71 36.41 17.01
N GLU A 305 -3.47 36.19 17.45
CA GLU A 305 -2.33 37.09 17.24
C GLU A 305 -1.46 36.74 16.02
N GLY A 306 -1.70 35.59 15.37
CA GLY A 306 -0.94 35.11 14.19
C GLY A 306 -1.83 34.78 13.02
#